data_AF-A0A919MFW0-F1
#
_entry.id   AF-A0A919MFW0-F1
#
_cell.length_a   1.000
_cell.length_b   1.000
_cell.length_c   1.000
_cell.angle_alpha   90.00
_cell.angle_beta   90.00
_cell.angle_gamma   90.00
#
_symmetry.space_group_name_H-M   'P 1'
#
loop_
_entity.id
_entity.type
_entity.pdbx_description
1 polymer ?
#
loop_
_entity_poly.entity_id
_entity_poly.type
_entity_poly.pdbx_seq_one_letter_code
_entity_poly.pdbx_strand_id
1 'polypeptide(L)'
;MPTDVQQHRSARRHRFAYTDKFRSLTSSDREKELTLLKKLYEQDRLTIRQMASLVEASYGFMQKRLADAGASTNITRRKRPPVSAEAAATVAALPTRLRTRP
;
A
#
# COMPACT_ATOMS: atom_id res chain seq x y z
N MET A 1 26.93 -41.46 -5.99
CA MET A 1 27.15 -40.03 -5.69
C MET A 1 25.81 -39.32 -5.82
N PRO A 2 25.17 -38.91 -4.71
CA PRO A 2 23.88 -38.25 -4.78
C PRO A 2 24.06 -36.82 -5.31
N THR A 3 23.35 -36.53 -6.39
CA THR A 3 23.22 -35.21 -7.00
C THR A 3 22.39 -34.31 -6.10
N ASP A 4 23.06 -33.44 -5.35
CA ASP A 4 22.44 -32.30 -4.65
C ASP A 4 22.02 -31.24 -5.70
N VAL A 5 20.92 -31.51 -6.39
CA VAL A 5 20.23 -30.50 -7.19
C VAL A 5 19.52 -29.60 -6.19
N GLN A 6 20.25 -28.63 -5.66
CA GLN A 6 19.70 -27.55 -4.86
C GLN A 6 18.79 -26.72 -5.77
N GLN A 7 17.55 -27.18 -5.92
CA GLN A 7 16.45 -26.46 -6.54
C GLN A 7 16.17 -25.24 -5.68
N HIS A 8 17.00 -24.22 -5.81
CA HIS A 8 16.71 -22.89 -5.33
C HIS A 8 15.52 -22.42 -6.15
N ARG A 9 14.33 -22.69 -5.61
CA ARG A 9 13.07 -22.07 -6.00
C ARG A 9 13.21 -20.57 -5.74
N SER A 10 13.92 -19.89 -6.62
CA SER A 10 13.92 -18.45 -6.76
C SER A 10 12.56 -18.11 -7.34
N ALA A 11 11.52 -18.22 -6.50
CA ALA A 11 10.25 -17.58 -6.75
C ALA A 11 10.61 -16.15 -7.14
N ARG A 12 10.42 -15.85 -8.42
CA ARG A 12 10.75 -14.61 -9.10
C ARG A 12 9.80 -13.53 -8.57
N ARG A 13 9.89 -13.26 -7.27
CA ARG A 13 9.23 -12.15 -6.62
C ARG A 13 9.85 -10.94 -7.29
N HIS A 14 9.03 -10.16 -7.98
CA HIS A 14 9.37 -8.80 -8.41
C HIS A 14 9.84 -8.06 -7.16
N ARG A 15 11.13 -8.16 -6.90
CA ARG A 15 11.76 -7.69 -5.68
C ARG A 15 12.01 -6.23 -5.96
N PHE A 16 11.10 -5.39 -5.48
CA PHE A 16 11.20 -3.94 -5.62
C PHE A 16 12.55 -3.48 -5.07
N ALA A 17 13.52 -3.24 -5.96
CA ALA A 17 14.92 -3.07 -5.61
C ALA A 17 15.12 -1.92 -4.62
N TYR A 18 14.29 -0.88 -4.73
CA TYR A 18 14.32 0.24 -3.80
C TYR A 18 13.84 -0.10 -2.40
N THR A 19 12.92 -1.05 -2.23
CA THR A 19 12.46 -1.43 -0.89
C THR A 19 13.58 -2.06 -0.06
N ASP A 20 14.42 -2.88 -0.69
CA ASP A 20 15.58 -3.50 -0.05
C ASP A 20 16.70 -2.46 0.16
N LYS A 21 16.96 -1.60 -0.84
CA LYS A 21 17.94 -0.50 -0.71
C LYS A 21 17.59 0.43 0.45
N PHE A 22 16.33 0.87 0.53
CA PHE A 22 15.87 1.75 1.61
C PHE A 22 16.01 1.09 2.99
N ARG A 23 15.80 -0.23 3.08
CA ARG A 23 16.00 -0.98 4.32
C ARG A 23 17.47 -1.12 4.71
N SER A 24 18.40 -1.19 3.76
CA SER A 24 19.83 -1.21 4.06
C SER A 24 20.42 0.14 4.46
N LEU A 25 19.71 1.25 4.24
CA LEU A 25 20.20 2.59 4.59
C LEU A 25 20.34 2.78 6.11
N THR A 26 21.32 3.59 6.49
CA THR A 26 21.50 4.09 7.86
C THR A 26 20.34 5.01 8.27
N SER A 27 20.13 5.23 9.57
CA SER A 27 19.04 6.11 10.04
C SER A 27 19.11 7.52 9.44
N SER A 28 20.31 8.11 9.34
CA SER A 28 20.49 9.44 8.74
C SER A 28 20.14 9.47 7.26
N ASP A 29 20.54 8.45 6.50
CA ASP A 29 20.26 8.42 5.06
C ASP A 29 18.79 8.10 4.76
N ARG A 30 18.11 7.35 5.64
CA ARG A 30 16.66 7.16 5.57
C ARG A 30 15.91 8.47 5.75
N GLU A 31 16.33 9.33 6.69
CA GLU A 31 15.69 10.64 6.90
C GLU A 31 15.86 11.56 5.67
N LYS A 32 17.04 11.55 5.05
CA LYS A 32 17.29 12.28 3.79
C LYS A 32 16.39 11.79 2.67
N GLU A 33 16.28 10.47 2.51
CA GLU A 33 15.38 9.86 1.51
C GLU A 33 13.91 10.22 1.78
N LEU A 34 13.44 10.12 3.03
CA LEU A 34 12.07 10.51 3.39
C LEU A 34 11.80 11.99 3.06
N THR A 35 12.77 12.86 3.32
CA THR A 35 12.69 14.28 2.97
C THR A 35 12.62 14.49 1.46
N LEU A 36 13.41 13.74 0.69
CA LEU A 36 13.39 13.79 -0.76
C LEU A 36 12.03 13.31 -1.32
N LEU A 37 11.51 12.19 -0.81
CA LEU A 37 10.19 11.70 -1.17
C LEU A 37 9.09 12.72 -0.88
N LYS A 38 9.16 13.39 0.28
CA LYS A 38 8.23 14.47 0.62
C LYS A 38 8.32 15.63 -0.37
N LYS A 39 9.53 16.05 -0.75
CA LYS A 39 9.72 17.11 -1.76
C LYS A 39 9.12 16.73 -3.11
N LEU A 40 9.39 15.52 -3.60
CA LEU A 40 8.81 15.02 -4.86
C LEU A 40 7.27 15.04 -4.83
N TYR A 41 6.67 14.72 -3.69
CA TYR A 41 5.22 14.70 -3.54
C TYR A 41 4.59 16.10 -3.40
N GLU A 42 5.19 16.99 -2.60
CA GLU A 42 4.62 18.30 -2.28
C GLU A 42 5.04 19.40 -3.27
N GLN A 43 6.31 19.40 -3.70
CA GLN A 43 6.88 20.41 -4.60
C GLN A 43 6.65 20.01 -6.05
N ASP A 44 7.08 18.80 -6.45
CA ASP A 44 6.99 18.34 -7.85
C ASP A 44 5.62 17.73 -8.19
N ARG A 45 4.70 17.68 -7.22
CA ARG A 45 3.31 17.19 -7.37
C ARG A 45 3.22 15.78 -7.96
N LEU A 46 4.25 14.96 -7.76
CA LEU A 46 4.25 13.57 -8.24
C LEU A 46 3.24 12.74 -7.45
N THR A 47 2.47 11.93 -8.17
CA THR A 47 1.55 10.99 -7.52
C THR A 47 2.31 9.80 -6.92
N ILE A 48 1.76 9.19 -5.88
CA ILE A 48 2.35 7.98 -5.25
C ILE A 48 2.60 6.87 -6.27
N ARG A 49 1.74 6.75 -7.30
CA ARG A 49 1.93 5.78 -8.40
C ARG A 49 3.13 6.11 -9.27
N GLN A 50 3.28 7.37 -9.67
CA GLN A 50 4.44 7.80 -10.48
C GLN A 50 5.74 7.64 -9.69
N MET A 51 5.76 8.03 -8.41
CA MET A 51 6.92 7.84 -7.55
C MET A 51 7.26 6.36 -7.38
N ALA A 52 6.25 5.51 -7.16
CA ALA A 52 6.45 4.06 -7.07
C ALA A 52 7.03 3.47 -8.37
N SER A 53 6.58 3.92 -9.53
CA SER A 53 7.14 3.49 -10.82
C SER A 53 8.57 3.99 -11.04
N LEU A 54 8.85 5.26 -10.72
CA LEU A 54 10.17 5.87 -10.90
C LEU A 54 11.25 5.17 -10.09
N VAL A 55 10.91 4.76 -8.87
CA VAL A 55 11.87 4.16 -7.95
C VAL A 55 11.69 2.64 -7.85
N GLU A 56 10.92 2.03 -8.76
CA GLU A 56 10.65 0.58 -8.76
C GLU A 56 10.27 0.04 -7.36
N ALA A 57 9.31 0.72 -6.73
CA ALA A 57 8.79 0.42 -5.41
C ALA A 57 7.32 0.01 -5.49
N SER A 58 6.83 -0.72 -4.49
CA SER A 58 5.38 -0.94 -4.40
C SER A 58 4.66 0.33 -3.98
N TYR A 59 3.44 0.53 -4.51
CA TYR A 59 2.57 1.65 -4.12
C TYR A 59 2.38 1.73 -2.60
N GLY A 60 2.08 0.61 -1.94
CA GLY A 60 1.86 0.56 -0.50
C GLY A 60 3.11 0.89 0.31
N PHE A 61 4.30 0.54 -0.20
CA PHE A 61 5.56 0.95 0.42
C PHE A 61 5.76 2.46 0.34
N MET A 62 5.57 3.05 -0.85
CA MET A 62 5.68 4.51 -1.05
C MET A 62 4.66 5.28 -0.22
N GLN A 63 3.42 4.79 -0.15
CA GLN A 63 2.37 5.36 0.67
C GLN A 63 2.77 5.41 2.16
N LYS A 64 3.32 4.31 2.68
CA LYS A 64 3.79 4.25 4.08
C LYS A 64 4.96 5.21 4.31
N ARG A 65 5.91 5.31 3.37
CA ARG A 65 7.07 6.21 3.51
C ARG A 65 6.72 7.68 3.42
N LEU A 66 5.76 8.04 2.58
CA LEU A 66 5.24 9.41 2.56
C LEU A 66 4.51 9.76 3.86
N ALA A 67 3.79 8.81 4.46
CA ALA A 67 3.20 9.01 5.78
C ALA A 67 4.27 9.14 6.88
N ASP A 68 5.32 8.30 6.86
CA ASP A 68 6.46 8.38 7.78
C ASP A 68 7.21 9.73 7.64
N ALA A 69 7.29 10.27 6.42
CA ALA A 69 7.88 11.58 6.14
C ALA A 69 6.97 12.77 6.58
N GLY A 70 5.76 12.49 7.06
CA GLY A 70 4.78 13.52 7.41
C GLY A 70 4.32 14.33 6.21
N ALA A 71 4.31 13.74 5.00
CA ALA A 71 3.65 14.35 3.85
C ALA A 71 2.15 14.33 4.10
N SER A 72 1.45 15.41 3.76
CA SER A 72 -0.02 15.49 3.82
C SER A 72 -0.62 14.61 2.71
N THR A 73 -0.47 13.30 2.88
CA THR A 73 -1.22 12.33 2.10
C THR A 73 -2.64 12.46 2.62
N ASN A 74 -3.46 13.20 1.87
CA ASN A 74 -4.90 13.31 2.11
C ASN A 74 -5.58 11.96 1.77
N ILE A 75 -5.05 10.88 2.32
CA ILE A 75 -5.71 9.62 2.53
C ILE A 75 -6.57 9.87 3.76
N THR A 76 -7.55 10.76 3.60
CA THR A 76 -8.76 10.65 4.38
C THR A 76 -9.20 9.22 4.14
N ARG A 77 -8.92 8.33 5.11
CA ARG A 77 -9.75 7.15 5.33
C ARG A 77 -11.15 7.72 5.23
N ARG A 78 -11.83 7.48 4.10
CA ARG A 78 -13.23 7.85 3.96
C ARG A 78 -13.87 7.21 5.17
N LYS A 79 -14.18 8.01 6.21
CA LYS A 79 -14.94 7.54 7.35
C LYS A 79 -16.17 6.96 6.68
N ARG A 80 -16.33 5.65 6.79
CA ARG A 80 -17.50 4.96 6.26
C ARG A 80 -18.67 5.83 6.74
N PRO A 81 -19.49 6.38 5.83
CA PRO A 81 -20.55 7.29 6.26
C PRO A 81 -21.30 6.58 7.39
N PRO A 82 -21.61 7.26 8.51
CA PRO A 82 -22.39 6.64 9.56
C PRO A 82 -23.66 6.15 8.89
N VAL A 83 -23.81 4.83 8.79
CA VAL A 83 -25.05 4.22 8.33
C VAL A 83 -26.06 4.67 9.38
N SER A 84 -26.92 5.62 9.02
CA SER A 84 -28.00 6.06 9.90
C SER A 84 -28.77 4.82 10.33
N ALA A 85 -29.20 4.76 11.60
CA ALA A 85 -29.92 3.61 12.12
C ALA A 85 -31.16 3.25 11.25
N GLU A 86 -31.73 4.23 10.57
CA GLU A 86 -32.78 4.03 9.56
C GLU A 86 -32.32 3.19 8.36
N ALA A 87 -31.13 3.44 7.81
CA ALA A 87 -30.61 2.66 6.68
C ALA A 87 -30.29 1.20 7.05
N ALA A 88 -29.95 0.92 8.33
CA ALA A 88 -29.80 -0.43 8.83
C ALA A 88 -31.16 -1.16 8.99
N ALA A 89 -32.21 -0.42 9.39
CA ALA A 89 -33.57 -0.95 9.49
C ALA A 89 -34.16 -1.30 8.12
N THR A 90 -33.87 -0.51 7.07
CA THR A 90 -34.36 -0.78 5.71
C THR A 90 -33.74 -2.04 5.09
N VAL A 91 -32.48 -2.35 5.44
CA VAL A 91 -31.81 -3.59 4.99
C VAL A 91 -32.34 -4.82 5.74
N ALA A 92 -32.70 -4.67 7.02
CA ALA A 92 -33.34 -5.75 7.78
C ALA A 92 -34.81 -5.99 7.36
N ALA A 93 -35.49 -4.97 6.82
CA ALA A 93 -36.86 -5.06 6.33
C ALA A 93 -36.98 -5.59 4.88
N LEU A 94 -35.85 -5.84 4.19
CA LEU A 94 -35.87 -6.53 2.90
C LEU A 94 -36.31 -7.98 3.15
N PRO A 95 -37.47 -8.42 2.61
CA PRO A 95 -37.93 -9.78 2.80
C PRO A 95 -36.89 -10.71 2.17
N THR A 96 -36.21 -11.47 3.03
CA THR A 96 -35.37 -12.59 2.62
C THR A 96 -36.32 -13.55 1.93
N ARG A 97 -36.40 -13.49 0.59
CA ARG A 97 -37.16 -14.46 -0.19
C ARG A 97 -36.56 -15.82 0.13
N LEU A 98 -37.28 -16.55 0.99
CA LEU A 98 -37.08 -17.95 1.27
C LEU A 98 -36.92 -18.66 -0.06
N ARG A 99 -35.71 -19.16 -0.28
CA ARG A 99 -35.37 -20.04 -1.37
C ARG A 99 -35.97 -21.40 -1.04
N THR A 100 -37.29 -21.53 -1.17
CA THR A 100 -37.94 -22.84 -1.29
C THR A 100 -37.55 -23.40 -2.64
N ARG A 101 -36.61 -24.35 -2.63
CA ARG A 101 -36.35 -25.22 -3.78
C ARG A 101 -37.34 -26.40 -3.70
N PRO A 102 -37.85 -26.87 -4.86
CA PRO A 102 -38.79 -27.98 -4.96
C PRO A 102 -38.15 -29.31 -4.55
#